data_AF-E3QFB2-F1
#
_entry.id   AF-E3QFB2-F1
#
_cell.length_a   1.000
_cell.length_b   1.000
_cell.length_c   1.000
_cell.angle_alpha   90.00
_cell.angle_beta   90.00
_cell.angle_gamma   90.00
#
_symmetry.space_group_name_H-M   'P 1'
#
loop_
_entity.id
_entity.type
_entity.pdbx_description
1 polymer ?
#
loop_
_entity_poly.entity_id
_entity_poly.type
_entity_poly.pdbx_seq_one_letter_code
_entity_poly.pdbx_strand_id
1 'polypeptide(L)'
;MSVSDTDSANGLEQGNNVQVFDVGMFEGGSEGSGFHIKNNPQDPYQRSEVIQRTGHGVDIRCALIDAVHGAMSAESDFWATLLVFQFRFDPQKRARRVSGATIELRFDVSDAKHGFPEVEAVSFDGNYSFLPSKQSETMTKGGEGGVGANFAAEINASAKWEKTIARETTDATTINGGKLVVNNMPPNRIAKWTLLENKTLKTGVPASIRVAVRVKRRDEAIFTCIPKLECKADVWTSMGSFFNRVPEDDPLYLKPTMKPTNNLMDYDTEELGSVDLQKLSDVTFTTMILDAQK
;
A
#
# COMPACT_ATOMS: atom_id res chain seq x y z
N MET A 1 -54.94 -52.08 39.42
CA MET A 1 -54.32 -51.21 40.43
C MET A 1 -52.98 -50.79 39.85
N SER A 2 -52.82 -49.64 39.18
CA SER A 2 -52.77 -48.26 39.71
C SER A 2 -51.66 -48.15 40.77
N VAL A 3 -50.63 -47.29 40.68
CA VAL A 3 -50.58 -45.85 40.35
C VAL A 3 -49.11 -45.43 40.04
N SER A 4 -48.95 -44.36 39.24
CA SER A 4 -47.83 -43.36 39.14
C SER A 4 -46.44 -43.82 38.63
N ASP A 5 -45.69 -43.08 37.80
CA ASP A 5 -45.53 -41.63 37.69
C ASP A 5 -45.35 -41.11 36.25
N THR A 6 -45.94 -39.94 36.03
CA THR A 6 -45.80 -39.00 34.91
C THR A 6 -44.68 -37.99 35.17
N ASP A 7 -44.09 -37.50 34.07
CA ASP A 7 -43.39 -36.22 33.87
C ASP A 7 -42.17 -35.86 34.74
N SER A 8 -41.01 -35.83 34.07
CA SER A 8 -40.03 -34.74 34.19
C SER A 8 -39.08 -34.76 32.98
N ALA A 9 -39.57 -34.25 31.84
CA ALA A 9 -38.71 -33.84 30.75
C ALA A 9 -38.07 -32.48 31.11
N ASN A 10 -36.87 -32.53 31.70
CA ASN A 10 -36.03 -31.35 31.88
C ASN A 10 -34.92 -31.34 30.83
N GLY A 11 -35.08 -30.40 29.90
CA GLY A 11 -34.03 -29.57 29.27
C GLY A 11 -32.73 -30.24 28.84
N LEU A 12 -32.61 -30.49 27.54
CA LEU A 12 -31.38 -30.23 26.80
C LEU A 12 -31.76 -29.62 25.44
N GLU A 13 -32.11 -28.33 25.43
CA GLU A 13 -31.91 -27.53 24.23
C GLU A 13 -30.40 -27.45 23.99
N GLN A 14 -29.90 -28.35 23.15
CA GLN A 14 -28.59 -28.18 22.55
C GLN A 14 -28.69 -26.99 21.60
N GLY A 15 -28.41 -25.80 22.13
CA GLY A 15 -28.10 -24.64 21.31
C GLY A 15 -26.99 -25.04 20.35
N ASN A 16 -27.29 -24.94 19.05
CA ASN A 16 -26.32 -25.02 17.98
C ASN A 16 -25.31 -23.88 18.16
N ASN A 17 -24.34 -24.10 19.03
CA ASN A 17 -23.19 -23.26 19.19
C ASN A 17 -22.28 -23.59 18.00
N VAL A 18 -22.57 -23.02 16.84
CA VAL A 18 -21.63 -23.00 15.73
C VAL A 18 -20.46 -22.16 16.22
N GLN A 19 -19.49 -22.83 16.82
CA GLN A 19 -18.18 -22.25 17.03
C GLN A 19 -17.58 -22.05 15.63
N VAL A 20 -17.78 -20.86 15.08
CA VAL A 20 -17.03 -20.38 13.93
C VAL A 20 -15.61 -20.17 14.42
N PHE A 21 -14.82 -21.25 14.43
CA PHE A 21 -13.39 -21.12 14.48
C PHE A 21 -12.93 -20.77 13.08
N ASP A 22 -12.47 -19.54 12.95
CA ASP A 22 -11.69 -19.08 11.82
C ASP A 22 -10.41 -19.92 11.81
N VAL A 23 -10.43 -21.04 11.10
CA VAL A 23 -9.24 -21.81 10.77
C VAL A 23 -8.44 -20.88 9.88
N GLY A 24 -7.59 -20.06 10.49
CA GLY A 24 -6.52 -19.41 9.77
C GLY A 24 -5.79 -20.53 9.04
N MET A 25 -5.85 -20.54 7.71
CA MET A 25 -5.05 -21.44 6.90
C MET A 25 -3.58 -21.14 7.23
N PHE A 26 -3.04 -21.88 8.19
CA PHE A 26 -1.62 -21.94 8.45
C PHE A 26 -1.05 -22.92 7.44
N GLU A 27 -0.77 -22.45 6.23
CA GLU A 27 -0.05 -23.28 5.27
C GLU A 27 1.44 -23.09 5.47
N GLY A 28 2.06 -24.13 6.04
CA GLY A 28 3.41 -24.53 5.63
C GLY A 28 3.39 -24.89 4.15
N GLY A 29 3.28 -23.89 3.30
CA GLY A 29 3.22 -24.03 1.86
C GLY A 29 4.59 -24.44 1.32
N SER A 30 4.68 -25.66 0.81
CA SER A 30 5.72 -26.09 -0.12
C SER A 30 5.81 -25.17 -1.34
N GLU A 31 6.88 -25.31 -2.14
CA GLU A 31 6.93 -24.78 -3.52
C GLU A 31 5.58 -25.00 -4.20
N GLY A 32 4.90 -23.90 -4.55
CA GLY A 32 3.55 -23.92 -5.13
C GLY A 32 2.42 -23.32 -4.29
N SER A 33 2.66 -22.83 -3.07
CA SER A 33 1.62 -22.10 -2.31
C SER A 33 1.22 -20.79 -3.03
N GLY A 34 -0.07 -20.65 -3.31
CA GLY A 34 -0.67 -19.69 -4.25
C GLY A 34 -0.75 -18.23 -3.78
N PHE A 35 0.26 -17.75 -3.06
CA PHE A 35 0.29 -16.39 -2.48
C PHE A 35 1.08 -15.36 -3.32
N HIS A 36 1.65 -15.78 -4.46
CA HIS A 36 2.35 -14.91 -5.40
C HIS A 36 1.55 -14.78 -6.70
N ILE A 37 1.45 -13.57 -7.24
CA ILE A 37 0.80 -13.32 -8.51
C ILE A 37 1.73 -13.79 -9.64
N LYS A 38 1.19 -14.65 -10.50
CA LYS A 38 1.89 -15.16 -11.68
C LYS A 38 1.44 -14.42 -12.93
N ASN A 39 2.35 -14.30 -13.89
CA ASN A 39 2.00 -13.82 -15.22
C ASN A 39 1.12 -14.83 -15.95
N ASN A 40 0.09 -14.35 -16.64
CA ASN A 40 -0.65 -15.16 -17.60
C ASN A 40 0.28 -15.41 -18.81
N PRO A 41 0.62 -16.66 -19.15
CA PRO A 41 1.52 -16.93 -20.28
C PRO A 41 1.00 -16.42 -21.63
N GLN A 42 -0.32 -16.27 -21.77
CA GLN A 42 -0.95 -15.74 -22.99
C GLN A 42 -0.98 -14.21 -23.05
N ASP A 43 -0.90 -13.55 -21.89
CA ASP A 43 -0.92 -12.10 -21.76
C ASP A 43 -0.05 -11.65 -20.55
N PRO A 44 1.28 -11.73 -20.68
CA PRO A 44 2.18 -11.55 -19.54
C PRO A 44 2.51 -10.08 -19.26
N TYR A 45 2.04 -9.15 -20.10
CA TYR A 45 2.47 -7.76 -20.07
C TYR A 45 1.48 -6.89 -19.29
N GLN A 46 2.01 -5.93 -18.52
CA GLN A 46 1.23 -4.83 -17.91
C GLN A 46 -0.02 -5.31 -17.14
N ARG A 47 0.08 -6.44 -16.43
CA ARG A 47 -1.03 -6.96 -15.61
C ARG A 47 -1.49 -5.93 -14.58
N SER A 48 -2.80 -5.84 -14.39
CA SER A 48 -3.44 -4.96 -13.40
C SER A 48 -3.07 -5.39 -11.98
N GLU A 49 -3.26 -6.66 -11.64
CA GLU A 49 -2.98 -7.16 -10.29
C GLU A 49 -1.48 -7.43 -10.13
N VAL A 50 -0.83 -6.66 -9.27
CA VAL A 50 0.63 -6.70 -9.10
C VAL A 50 1.00 -7.51 -7.85
N ILE A 51 0.34 -7.23 -6.73
CA ILE A 51 0.50 -7.92 -5.44
C ILE A 51 -0.88 -8.23 -4.88
N GLN A 52 -1.07 -9.44 -4.36
CA GLN A 52 -2.19 -9.78 -3.49
C GLN A 52 -1.69 -10.66 -2.34
N ARG A 53 -1.90 -10.21 -1.10
CA ARG A 53 -1.58 -10.94 0.13
C ARG A 53 -2.80 -10.90 1.05
N THR A 54 -3.30 -12.07 1.42
CA THR A 54 -4.51 -12.22 2.24
C THR A 54 -4.27 -13.21 3.39
N GLY A 55 -5.11 -13.16 4.43
CA GLY A 55 -5.22 -14.28 5.39
C GLY A 55 -4.45 -14.15 6.71
N HIS A 56 -3.89 -12.98 7.03
CA HIS A 56 -3.06 -12.79 8.23
C HIS A 56 -3.43 -11.53 9.03
N GLY A 57 -4.70 -11.12 8.97
CA GLY A 57 -5.25 -10.00 9.73
C GLY A 57 -5.09 -8.62 9.07
N VAL A 58 -4.34 -8.53 7.97
CA VAL A 58 -4.33 -7.41 7.04
C VAL A 58 -4.30 -7.99 5.63
N ASP A 59 -5.21 -7.55 4.79
CA ASP A 59 -5.17 -7.83 3.36
C ASP A 59 -4.44 -6.69 2.66
N ILE A 60 -3.47 -7.04 1.81
CA ILE A 60 -2.67 -6.07 1.09
C ILE A 60 -2.79 -6.34 -0.41
N ARG A 61 -3.11 -5.29 -1.16
CA ARG A 61 -3.26 -5.33 -2.61
C ARG A 61 -2.45 -4.23 -3.26
N CYS A 62 -1.82 -4.54 -4.39
CA CYS A 62 -1.24 -3.56 -5.29
C CYS A 62 -1.81 -3.77 -6.69
N ALA A 63 -2.34 -2.71 -7.28
CA ALA A 63 -2.79 -2.69 -8.66
C ALA A 63 -1.99 -1.67 -9.49
N LEU A 64 -1.64 -2.03 -10.72
CA LEU A 64 -1.17 -1.11 -11.75
C LEU A 64 -2.39 -0.40 -12.34
N ILE A 65 -2.54 0.88 -12.00
CA ILE A 65 -3.67 1.71 -12.43
C ILE A 65 -3.42 2.29 -13.80
N ASP A 66 -2.22 2.83 -14.03
CA ASP A 66 -1.85 3.36 -15.34
C ASP A 66 -0.47 2.87 -15.76
N ALA A 67 -0.37 2.53 -17.05
CA ALA A 67 0.88 2.29 -17.75
C ALA A 67 0.85 3.04 -19.09
N VAL A 68 1.71 4.04 -19.19
CA VAL A 68 1.76 4.95 -20.35
C VAL A 68 3.19 4.99 -20.85
N HIS A 69 3.37 4.65 -22.11
CA HIS A 69 4.65 4.68 -22.79
C HIS A 69 4.66 5.81 -23.81
N GLY A 70 5.80 6.47 -23.96
CA GLY A 70 5.94 7.62 -24.84
C GLY A 70 7.35 8.21 -24.82
N ALA A 71 7.49 9.42 -25.31
CA ALA A 71 8.72 10.20 -25.27
C ALA A 71 8.85 10.98 -23.95
N MET A 72 10.09 11.29 -23.56
CA MET A 72 10.33 12.21 -22.44
C MET A 72 9.89 13.64 -22.80
N SER A 73 10.16 14.06 -24.03
CA SER A 73 9.68 15.30 -24.66
C SER A 73 9.79 15.13 -26.18
N ALA A 74 9.08 15.93 -26.97
CA ALA A 74 9.07 15.81 -28.44
C ALA A 74 10.47 15.99 -29.07
N GLU A 75 11.38 16.68 -28.38
CA GLU A 75 12.76 16.93 -28.81
C GLU A 75 13.79 15.98 -28.19
N SER A 76 13.37 15.03 -27.33
CA SER A 76 14.28 14.17 -26.57
C SER A 76 14.53 12.82 -27.25
N ASP A 77 15.79 12.41 -27.33
CA ASP A 77 16.18 11.06 -27.76
C ASP A 77 15.82 9.95 -26.74
N PHE A 78 15.34 10.34 -25.56
CA PHE A 78 14.90 9.41 -24.51
C PHE A 78 13.41 9.19 -24.52
N TRP A 79 13.06 7.92 -24.34
CA TRP A 79 11.71 7.47 -24.06
C TRP A 79 11.40 7.58 -22.58
N ALA A 80 10.11 7.62 -22.26
CA ALA A 80 9.57 7.59 -20.92
C ALA A 80 8.52 6.48 -20.78
N THR A 81 8.39 5.98 -19.57
CA THR A 81 7.24 5.20 -19.12
C THR A 81 6.74 5.80 -17.83
N LEU A 82 5.46 6.17 -17.79
CA LEU A 82 4.77 6.58 -16.59
C LEU A 82 3.96 5.40 -16.05
N LEU A 83 4.15 5.07 -14.78
CA LEU A 83 3.40 4.03 -14.09
C LEU A 83 2.73 4.60 -12.85
N VAL A 84 1.48 4.22 -12.62
CA VAL A 84 0.74 4.56 -11.40
C VAL A 84 0.30 3.29 -10.71
N PHE A 85 0.67 3.14 -9.44
CA PHE A 85 0.32 1.99 -8.62
C PHE A 85 -0.58 2.41 -7.47
N GLN A 86 -1.60 1.60 -7.21
CA GLN A 86 -2.49 1.74 -6.06
C GLN A 86 -2.21 0.63 -5.07
N PHE A 87 -1.68 1.00 -3.91
CA PHE A 87 -1.56 0.10 -2.76
C PHE A 87 -2.74 0.29 -1.83
N ARG A 88 -3.27 -0.82 -1.33
CA ARG A 88 -4.32 -0.87 -0.31
C ARG A 88 -3.88 -1.75 0.84
N PHE A 89 -4.08 -1.24 2.05
CA PHE A 89 -3.86 -1.92 3.31
C PHE A 89 -5.23 -1.99 4.00
N ASP A 90 -5.85 -3.17 3.97
CA ASP A 90 -7.19 -3.41 4.49
C ASP A 90 -7.10 -4.30 5.75
N PRO A 91 -7.00 -3.72 6.97
CA PRO A 91 -7.02 -4.49 8.22
C PRO A 91 -8.30 -5.32 8.36
N GLN A 92 -8.15 -6.63 8.51
CA GLN A 92 -9.28 -7.56 8.66
C GLN A 92 -9.67 -7.76 10.14
N LYS A 93 -8.80 -7.36 11.08
CA LYS A 93 -9.04 -7.47 12.53
C LYS A 93 -8.73 -6.14 13.22
N ARG A 94 -9.61 -5.72 14.15
CA ARG A 94 -9.52 -4.43 14.87
C ARG A 94 -8.15 -4.15 15.52
N ALA A 95 -7.37 -5.18 15.85
CA ALA A 95 -6.07 -5.05 16.52
C ALA A 95 -4.84 -5.16 15.60
N ARG A 96 -5.00 -5.28 14.28
CA ARG A 96 -3.90 -5.49 13.32
C ARG A 96 -3.74 -4.28 12.41
N ARG A 97 -3.18 -3.20 12.95
CA ARG A 97 -2.77 -2.04 12.14
C ARG A 97 -1.35 -2.24 11.60
N VAL A 98 -1.11 -1.76 10.38
CA VAL A 98 0.23 -1.67 9.80
C VAL A 98 0.87 -0.37 10.32
N SER A 99 1.88 -0.47 11.16
CA SER A 99 2.57 0.68 11.75
C SER A 99 3.61 1.30 10.81
N GLY A 100 4.07 0.54 9.82
CA GLY A 100 4.92 1.05 8.75
C GLY A 100 4.94 0.13 7.54
N ALA A 101 5.19 0.71 6.36
CA ALA A 101 5.33 -0.04 5.13
C ALA A 101 6.46 0.55 4.27
N THR A 102 7.20 -0.31 3.59
CA THR A 102 8.20 0.05 2.59
C THR A 102 7.79 -0.55 1.26
N ILE A 103 7.61 0.31 0.27
CA ILE A 103 7.32 -0.05 -1.12
C ILE A 103 8.59 0.18 -1.92
N GLU A 104 9.04 -0.81 -2.67
CA GLU A 104 10.13 -0.69 -3.64
C GLU A 104 9.68 -1.21 -5.00
N LEU A 105 9.92 -0.44 -6.05
CA LEU A 105 9.73 -0.84 -7.44
C LEU A 105 11.10 -0.81 -8.11
N ARG A 106 11.67 -1.98 -8.38
CA ARG A 106 12.95 -2.09 -9.08
C ARG A 106 12.72 -2.27 -10.57
N PHE A 107 13.44 -1.50 -11.38
CA PHE A 107 13.40 -1.59 -12.82
C PHE A 107 14.67 -2.24 -13.36
N ASP A 108 14.50 -3.19 -14.27
CA ASP A 108 15.61 -3.93 -14.88
C ASP A 108 15.32 -4.34 -16.31
N VAL A 109 16.34 -4.88 -16.99
CA VAL A 109 16.24 -5.49 -18.31
C VAL A 109 16.66 -6.95 -18.26
N SER A 110 16.00 -7.79 -19.05
CA SER A 110 16.36 -9.21 -19.15
C SER A 110 17.57 -9.45 -20.05
N ASP A 111 17.82 -8.56 -21.02
CA ASP A 111 18.99 -8.62 -21.91
C ASP A 111 19.92 -7.42 -21.63
N ALA A 112 21.16 -7.72 -21.24
CA ALA A 112 22.19 -6.74 -20.89
C ALA A 112 22.67 -5.90 -22.09
N LYS A 113 22.24 -6.21 -23.33
CA LYS A 113 22.47 -5.37 -24.51
C LYS A 113 21.65 -4.08 -24.48
N HIS A 114 20.55 -4.06 -23.74
CA HIS A 114 19.71 -2.87 -23.58
C HIS A 114 20.22 -1.98 -22.46
N GLY A 115 20.01 -0.68 -22.61
CA GLY A 115 20.36 0.28 -21.57
C GLY A 115 19.45 0.10 -20.35
N PHE A 116 20.02 0.13 -19.15
CA PHE A 116 19.21 0.06 -17.93
C PHE A 116 18.19 1.21 -17.89
N PRO A 117 16.92 0.94 -17.54
CA PRO A 117 15.93 1.97 -17.27
C PRO A 117 16.36 2.80 -16.06
N GLU A 118 16.11 4.10 -16.12
CA GLU A 118 16.39 5.04 -15.04
C GLU A 118 15.07 5.50 -14.41
N VAL A 119 14.95 5.36 -13.09
CA VAL A 119 13.90 6.02 -12.33
C VAL A 119 14.25 7.51 -12.28
N GLU A 120 13.57 8.30 -13.09
CA GLU A 120 13.85 9.73 -13.26
C GLU A 120 13.08 10.55 -12.22
N ALA A 121 11.81 10.25 -11.97
CA ALA A 121 10.98 10.93 -10.98
C ALA A 121 10.00 9.98 -10.27
N VAL A 122 9.62 10.35 -9.05
CA VAL A 122 8.63 9.64 -8.22
C VAL A 122 7.66 10.66 -7.61
N SER A 123 6.40 10.28 -7.40
CA SER A 123 5.48 11.05 -6.55
C SER A 123 5.95 10.99 -5.09
N PHE A 124 5.51 11.94 -4.25
CA PHE A 124 5.99 12.05 -2.88
C PHE A 124 7.52 12.13 -2.74
N ASP A 125 8.24 12.72 -3.72
CA ASP A 125 9.70 12.89 -3.64
C ASP A 125 10.08 13.84 -2.47
N GLY A 126 10.77 13.27 -1.48
CA GLY A 126 11.06 13.89 -0.19
C GLY A 126 10.11 13.44 0.92
N ASN A 127 9.98 14.27 1.97
CA ASN A 127 9.26 13.92 3.19
C ASN A 127 7.92 14.67 3.26
N TYR A 128 6.83 13.91 3.30
CA TYR A 128 5.47 14.42 3.43
C TYR A 128 4.90 14.02 4.78
N SER A 129 4.25 14.97 5.44
CA SER A 129 3.56 14.73 6.72
C SER A 129 2.06 14.91 6.56
N PHE A 130 1.32 14.03 7.23
CA PHE A 130 -0.13 13.95 7.19
C PHE A 130 -0.64 13.93 8.64
N LEU A 131 -1.77 14.61 8.88
CA LEU A 131 -2.43 14.65 10.19
C LEU A 131 -1.46 15.02 11.34
N PRO A 132 -0.83 16.20 11.33
CA PRO A 132 0.02 16.62 12.43
C PRO A 132 -0.85 16.77 13.70
N SER A 133 -0.61 15.93 14.71
CA SER A 133 -1.21 16.13 16.02
C SER A 133 -0.46 17.25 16.71
N LYS A 134 -1.02 18.47 16.75
CA LYS A 134 -0.57 19.48 17.70
C LYS A 134 -0.96 18.99 19.09
N GLN A 135 -0.04 18.32 19.77
CA GLN A 135 -0.21 17.95 21.16
C GLN A 135 -0.18 19.24 21.98
N SER A 136 -1.35 19.79 22.33
CA SER A 136 -1.43 20.74 23.43
C SER A 136 -1.29 19.94 24.71
N GLU A 137 -0.05 19.72 25.15
CA GLU A 137 0.22 19.30 26.51
C GLU A 137 -0.20 20.43 27.47
N THR A 138 -1.49 20.52 27.77
CA THR A 138 -1.90 21.09 29.06
C THR A 138 -1.58 20.05 30.11
N MET A 139 -0.31 20.06 30.56
CA MET A 139 0.10 19.44 31.81
C MET A 139 -0.54 20.23 32.96
N THR A 140 -1.84 20.06 33.19
CA THR A 140 -2.50 20.64 34.35
C THR A 140 -2.16 19.79 35.56
N LYS A 141 -1.03 20.10 36.18
CA LYS A 141 -0.70 19.62 37.51
C LYS A 141 -1.58 20.39 38.50
N GLY A 142 -2.79 19.90 38.75
CA GLY A 142 -3.64 20.35 39.86
C GLY A 142 -5.13 20.41 39.58
N GLY A 143 -5.90 19.75 40.47
CA GLY A 143 -7.23 20.20 40.91
C GLY A 143 -8.42 19.87 40.02
N GLU A 144 -9.24 18.92 40.51
CA GLU A 144 -10.68 18.72 40.31
C GLU A 144 -11.42 19.48 39.18
N GLY A 145 -12.14 18.71 38.35
CA GLY A 145 -13.44 19.15 37.82
C GLY A 145 -13.58 19.31 36.31
N GLY A 146 -14.03 18.24 35.65
CA GLY A 146 -15.16 18.34 34.71
C GLY A 146 -14.92 18.64 33.23
N VAL A 147 -15.76 17.95 32.43
CA VAL A 147 -16.22 18.21 31.07
C VAL A 147 -15.38 17.61 29.93
N GLY A 148 -16.01 16.59 29.31
CA GLY A 148 -15.45 15.77 28.25
C GLY A 148 -15.13 16.52 26.96
N ALA A 149 -14.09 16.05 26.28
CA ALA A 149 -13.76 16.45 24.93
C ALA A 149 -14.59 15.63 23.95
N ASN A 150 -15.62 16.24 23.38
CA ASN A 150 -16.27 15.75 22.17
C ASN A 150 -15.29 15.89 21.01
N PHE A 151 -14.68 14.78 20.58
CA PHE A 151 -14.02 14.69 19.29
C PHE A 151 -15.08 14.53 18.20
N ALA A 152 -15.69 15.63 17.79
CA ALA A 152 -16.39 15.70 16.51
C ALA A 152 -15.34 15.94 15.41
N ALA A 153 -14.72 14.87 14.93
CA ALA A 153 -13.92 14.92 13.71
C ALA A 153 -14.85 14.64 12.53
N GLU A 154 -15.33 15.71 11.91
CA GLU A 154 -15.99 15.67 10.61
C GLU A 154 -14.94 15.30 9.55
N ILE A 155 -14.67 14.00 9.41
CA ILE A 155 -13.76 13.44 8.39
C ILE A 155 -14.54 13.39 7.07
N ASN A 156 -14.74 14.55 6.45
CA ASN A 156 -15.20 14.68 5.08
C ASN A 156 -14.54 15.90 4.44
N ALA A 157 -13.30 15.75 3.98
CA ALA A 157 -12.66 16.54 2.92
C ALA A 157 -11.20 16.12 2.78
N SER A 158 -10.76 15.83 1.55
CA SER A 158 -9.36 15.75 1.07
C SER A 158 -8.30 15.98 2.17
N ALA A 159 -7.66 14.91 2.64
CA ALA A 159 -6.58 15.02 3.62
C ALA A 159 -5.52 15.99 3.07
N LYS A 160 -5.45 17.21 3.61
CA LYS A 160 -4.43 18.19 3.19
C LYS A 160 -3.06 17.64 3.60
N TRP A 161 -2.21 17.37 2.63
CA TRP A 161 -0.81 16.98 2.84
C TRP A 161 0.11 18.17 2.58
N GLU A 162 1.15 18.30 3.38
CA GLU A 162 2.16 19.35 3.22
C GLU A 162 3.53 18.69 3.08
N LYS A 163 4.33 19.19 2.13
CA LYS A 163 5.74 18.82 2.01
C LYS A 163 6.51 19.52 3.12
N THR A 164 7.09 18.76 4.04
CA THR A 164 7.75 19.34 5.22
C THR A 164 9.20 19.69 4.89
N ILE A 165 9.52 20.99 4.88
CA ILE A 165 10.91 21.46 4.88
C ILE A 165 11.32 21.66 6.34
N ALA A 166 12.01 20.67 6.88
CA ALA A 166 12.71 20.68 8.18
C ALA A 166 12.09 21.58 9.27
N ARG A 167 11.01 21.13 9.91
CA ARG A 167 10.60 21.64 11.23
C ARG A 167 9.90 20.54 12.01
N GLU A 168 10.29 20.43 13.28
CA GLU A 168 9.84 19.46 14.28
C GLU A 168 8.32 19.22 14.26
N THR A 169 7.89 18.18 13.53
CA THR A 169 6.64 17.49 13.83
C THR A 169 6.97 16.37 14.79
N THR A 170 6.58 16.53 16.05
CA THR A 170 6.89 15.57 17.13
C THR A 170 6.24 14.21 16.88
N ASP A 171 5.04 14.15 16.29
CA ASP A 171 4.43 12.91 15.79
C ASP A 171 3.42 13.20 14.66
N ALA A 172 3.63 12.60 13.49
CA ALA A 172 2.74 12.66 12.32
C ALA A 172 2.83 11.36 11.52
N THR A 173 1.82 11.07 10.70
CA THR A 173 1.95 10.03 9.68
C THR A 173 2.83 10.58 8.56
N THR A 174 3.85 9.84 8.14
CA THR A 174 4.80 10.32 7.11
C THR A 174 4.86 9.40 5.91
N ILE A 175 5.01 9.99 4.73
CA ILE A 175 5.37 9.29 3.49
C ILE A 175 6.67 9.91 2.99
N ASN A 176 7.70 9.09 2.83
CA ASN A 176 9.01 9.50 2.36
C ASN A 176 9.31 8.79 1.05
N GLY A 177 9.29 9.52 -0.07
CA GLY A 177 9.58 9.00 -1.39
C GLY A 177 11.00 9.34 -1.84
N GLY A 178 11.59 8.47 -2.66
CA GLY A 178 12.92 8.70 -3.20
C GLY A 178 13.32 7.66 -4.25
N LYS A 179 14.56 7.78 -4.71
CA LYS A 179 15.13 7.00 -5.81
C LYS A 179 16.48 6.43 -5.37
N LEU A 180 16.75 5.16 -5.68
CA LEU A 180 17.99 4.48 -5.28
C LEU A 180 18.68 3.83 -6.48
N VAL A 181 20.01 3.75 -6.40
CA VAL A 181 20.85 2.94 -7.27
C VAL A 181 20.84 1.47 -6.83
N VAL A 182 21.03 0.56 -7.77
CA VAL A 182 21.23 -0.87 -7.49
C VAL A 182 22.73 -1.13 -7.38
N ASN A 183 23.17 -1.84 -6.33
CA ASN A 183 24.58 -2.18 -6.10
C ASN A 183 25.53 -0.95 -6.13
N ASN A 184 25.07 0.19 -5.61
CA ASN A 184 25.82 1.46 -5.61
C ASN A 184 26.25 1.94 -7.01
N MET A 185 25.56 1.52 -8.07
CA MET A 185 25.88 1.83 -9.45
C MET A 185 24.76 2.64 -10.12
N PRO A 186 25.04 3.85 -10.63
CA PRO A 186 24.09 4.61 -11.44
C PRO A 186 23.66 3.85 -12.71
N PRO A 187 22.46 4.13 -13.25
CA PRO A 187 21.49 5.14 -12.80
C PRO A 187 20.66 4.71 -11.59
N ASN A 188 19.76 5.58 -11.11
CA ASN A 188 18.73 5.16 -10.16
C ASN A 188 17.81 4.15 -10.83
N ARG A 189 17.60 2.98 -10.21
CA ARG A 189 16.77 1.90 -10.77
C ARG A 189 15.68 1.43 -9.82
N ILE A 190 15.60 2.03 -8.63
CA ILE A 190 14.59 1.71 -7.63
C ILE A 190 13.82 2.98 -7.30
N ALA A 191 12.50 2.93 -7.42
CA ALA A 191 11.60 3.88 -6.78
C ALA A 191 11.23 3.32 -5.41
N LYS A 192 11.31 4.16 -4.37
CA LYS A 192 11.06 3.72 -2.98
C LYS A 192 10.15 4.69 -2.25
N TRP A 193 9.20 4.16 -1.52
CA TRP A 193 8.38 4.89 -0.56
C TRP A 193 8.40 4.22 0.81
N THR A 194 8.58 5.01 1.86
CA THR A 194 8.47 4.55 3.25
C THR A 194 7.35 5.29 3.95
N LEU A 195 6.35 4.53 4.38
CA LEU A 195 5.18 4.97 5.11
C LEU A 195 5.38 4.66 6.60
N LEU A 196 5.15 5.65 7.46
CA LEU A 196 5.21 5.49 8.92
C LEU A 196 3.96 6.07 9.55
N GLU A 197 3.36 5.36 10.50
CA GLU A 197 2.22 5.86 11.27
C GLU A 197 2.61 7.01 12.19
N ASN A 198 1.61 7.82 12.57
CA ASN A 198 1.72 8.72 13.72
C ASN A 198 1.87 7.87 15.00
N LYS A 199 3.01 7.97 15.71
CA LYS A 199 3.31 7.15 16.89
C LYS A 199 2.45 7.50 18.11
N THR A 200 1.98 8.74 18.20
CA THR A 200 1.06 9.18 19.26
C THR A 200 -0.35 8.64 19.02
N LEU A 201 -0.90 8.85 17.81
CA LEU A 201 -2.28 8.45 17.51
C LEU A 201 -2.42 6.95 17.21
N LYS A 202 -1.34 6.27 16.79
CA LYS A 202 -1.32 4.83 16.50
C LYS A 202 -2.44 4.41 15.55
N THR A 203 -2.68 5.22 14.52
CA THR A 203 -3.77 5.02 13.55
C THR A 203 -3.41 4.01 12.46
N GLY A 204 -2.16 3.55 12.41
CA GLY A 204 -1.61 2.85 11.25
C GLY A 204 -1.24 3.79 10.12
N VAL A 205 -0.59 3.22 9.10
CA VAL A 205 -0.38 3.85 7.79
C VAL A 205 -1.74 4.08 7.09
N PRO A 206 -1.81 4.95 6.07
CA PRO A 206 -3.02 5.14 5.28
C PRO A 206 -3.59 3.82 4.75
N ALA A 207 -4.93 3.71 4.69
CA ALA A 207 -5.61 2.54 4.15
C ALA A 207 -5.32 2.34 2.66
N SER A 208 -5.01 3.43 1.94
CA SER A 208 -4.74 3.39 0.52
C SER A 208 -3.76 4.51 0.14
N ILE A 209 -2.75 4.18 -0.66
CA ILE A 209 -1.79 5.13 -1.23
C ILE A 209 -1.63 4.86 -2.73
N ARG A 210 -1.81 5.91 -3.53
CA ARG A 210 -1.52 5.89 -4.96
C ARG A 210 -0.20 6.61 -5.20
N VAL A 211 0.75 5.91 -5.83
CA VAL A 211 2.07 6.45 -6.14
C VAL A 211 2.33 6.39 -7.64
N ALA A 212 3.07 7.36 -8.15
CA ALA A 212 3.45 7.43 -9.56
C ALA A 212 4.98 7.43 -9.71
N VAL A 213 5.47 6.80 -10.77
CA VAL A 213 6.90 6.76 -11.13
C VAL A 213 7.05 7.01 -12.61
N ARG A 214 8.04 7.83 -12.97
CA ARG A 214 8.47 8.04 -14.35
C ARG A 214 9.83 7.39 -14.57
N VAL A 215 9.89 6.52 -15.56
CA VAL A 215 11.07 5.76 -15.94
C VAL A 215 11.58 6.27 -17.28
N LYS A 216 12.80 6.79 -17.31
CA LYS A 216 13.53 7.18 -18.51
C LYS A 216 14.20 5.96 -19.14
N ARG A 217 14.12 5.83 -20.46
CA ARG A 217 14.65 4.69 -21.23
C ARG A 217 15.41 5.17 -22.46
N ARG A 218 16.41 4.39 -22.89
CA ARG A 218 17.20 4.66 -24.10
C ARG A 218 16.62 4.02 -25.36
N ASP A 219 15.84 2.96 -25.19
CA ASP A 219 15.23 2.21 -26.26
C ASP A 219 13.81 1.76 -25.85
N GLU A 220 13.09 1.17 -26.79
CA GLU A 220 11.75 0.62 -26.61
C GLU A 220 11.75 -0.86 -26.25
N ALA A 221 12.87 -1.39 -25.73
CA ALA A 221 12.96 -2.77 -25.32
C ALA A 221 11.99 -3.07 -24.16
N ILE A 222 11.54 -4.32 -24.11
CA ILE A 222 10.78 -4.82 -22.97
C ILE A 222 11.68 -4.79 -21.74
N PHE A 223 11.14 -4.27 -20.64
CA PHE A 223 11.83 -4.17 -19.38
C PHE A 223 10.90 -4.63 -18.26
N THR A 224 11.44 -4.81 -17.06
CA THR A 224 10.68 -5.35 -15.92
C THR A 224 10.54 -4.33 -14.81
N CYS A 225 9.43 -4.43 -14.08
CA CYS A 225 9.26 -3.87 -12.75
C CYS A 225 9.12 -5.02 -11.75
N ILE A 226 10.00 -5.08 -10.76
CA ILE A 226 10.01 -6.07 -9.71
C ILE A 226 9.49 -5.38 -8.44
N PRO A 227 8.22 -5.58 -8.07
CA PRO A 227 7.63 -4.94 -6.90
C PRO A 227 8.07 -5.69 -5.64
N LYS A 228 8.41 -4.94 -4.60
CA LYS A 228 8.68 -5.45 -3.26
C LYS A 228 7.92 -4.63 -2.25
N LEU A 229 7.27 -5.32 -1.32
CA LEU A 229 6.55 -4.69 -0.23
C LEU A 229 6.99 -5.31 1.09
N GLU A 230 7.35 -4.48 2.06
CA GLU A 230 7.64 -4.89 3.43
C GLU A 230 6.70 -4.14 4.38
N CYS A 231 6.06 -4.84 5.31
CA CYS A 231 5.16 -4.22 6.29
C CYS A 231 5.56 -4.56 7.72
N LYS A 232 5.37 -3.61 8.63
CA LYS A 232 5.54 -3.73 10.07
C LYS A 232 4.18 -3.62 10.75
N ALA A 233 3.89 -4.52 11.69
CA ALA A 233 2.76 -4.39 12.62
C ALA A 233 3.29 -4.28 14.05
N ASP A 234 2.56 -3.58 14.90
CA ASP A 234 2.93 -3.37 16.30
C ASP A 234 2.57 -4.58 17.21
N VAL A 235 3.26 -4.65 18.35
CA VAL A 235 3.71 -5.84 19.09
C VAL A 235 2.61 -6.66 19.81
N TRP A 236 2.39 -7.88 19.31
CA TRP A 236 2.21 -9.14 20.09
C TRP A 236 2.49 -10.36 19.19
N THR A 237 2.58 -10.17 17.87
CA THR A 237 2.88 -11.26 16.95
C THR A 237 3.66 -10.67 15.80
N SER A 238 4.95 -11.01 15.78
CA SER A 238 5.86 -10.78 14.68
C SER A 238 5.18 -11.20 13.36
N MET A 239 4.88 -10.24 12.48
CA MET A 239 4.70 -10.51 11.05
C MET A 239 6.05 -10.77 10.36
N GLY A 240 7.13 -11.00 11.10
CA GLY A 240 8.42 -11.42 10.52
C GLY A 240 8.32 -12.70 9.69
N SER A 241 7.30 -13.54 9.90
CA SER A 241 7.05 -14.71 9.04
C SER A 241 6.27 -14.41 7.76
N PHE A 242 5.68 -13.21 7.62
CA PHE A 242 4.79 -12.86 6.51
C PHE A 242 5.56 -12.67 5.19
N PHE A 243 6.82 -12.26 5.26
CA PHE A 243 7.65 -11.99 4.08
C PHE A 243 8.85 -12.94 3.94
N ASN A 244 9.28 -13.63 5.02
CA ASN A 244 10.38 -14.60 4.92
C ASN A 244 9.99 -15.92 4.22
N ARG A 245 8.70 -16.14 3.94
CA ARG A 245 8.18 -17.39 3.37
C ARG A 245 7.29 -17.23 2.15
N VAL A 246 6.96 -16.00 1.75
CA VAL A 246 6.16 -15.78 0.55
C VAL A 246 7.11 -15.64 -0.64
N PRO A 247 6.97 -16.46 -1.69
CA PRO A 247 7.75 -16.29 -2.91
C PRO A 247 7.62 -14.87 -3.46
N GLU A 248 8.68 -14.36 -4.10
CA GLU A 248 8.58 -13.08 -4.82
C GLU A 248 7.51 -13.18 -5.91
N ASP A 249 6.72 -12.12 -6.12
CA ASP A 249 5.79 -12.08 -7.25
C ASP A 249 6.56 -12.09 -8.55
N ASP A 250 5.96 -12.63 -9.61
CA ASP A 250 6.55 -12.56 -10.94
C ASP A 250 6.81 -11.08 -11.31
N PRO A 251 7.91 -10.77 -12.01
CA PRO A 251 8.13 -9.42 -12.51
C PRO A 251 6.96 -8.99 -13.39
N LEU A 252 6.61 -7.70 -13.31
CA LEU A 252 5.71 -7.06 -14.26
C LEU A 252 6.50 -6.79 -15.54
N TYR A 253 6.15 -7.44 -16.64
CA TYR A 253 6.73 -7.16 -17.94
C TYR A 253 6.08 -5.91 -18.54
N LEU A 254 6.90 -4.91 -18.86
CA LEU A 254 6.47 -3.63 -19.42
C LEU A 254 6.89 -3.58 -20.88
N LYS A 255 5.92 -3.39 -21.78
CA LYS A 255 6.13 -3.44 -23.23
C LYS A 255 5.85 -2.07 -23.82
N PRO A 256 6.89 -1.27 -24.11
CA PRO A 256 6.74 0.12 -24.57
C PRO A 256 5.82 0.33 -25.78
N THR A 257 5.66 -0.68 -26.64
CA THR A 257 4.80 -0.62 -27.82
C THR A 257 3.30 -0.81 -27.52
N MET A 258 2.92 -1.04 -26.26
CA MET A 258 1.51 -1.17 -25.87
C MET A 258 0.85 0.20 -25.78
N LYS A 259 -0.45 0.24 -26.07
CA LYS A 259 -1.22 1.48 -25.97
C LYS A 259 -1.31 1.94 -24.50
N PRO A 260 -1.32 3.26 -24.26
CA PRO A 260 -1.62 3.82 -22.95
C PRO A 260 -2.95 3.31 -22.39
N THR A 261 -3.00 3.11 -21.08
CA THR A 261 -4.24 2.75 -20.37
C THR A 261 -5.17 3.94 -20.17
N ASN A 262 -4.64 5.14 -19.90
CA ASN A 262 -5.37 6.40 -19.71
C ASN A 262 -6.54 6.32 -18.70
N ASN A 263 -6.38 5.55 -17.61
CA ASN A 263 -7.44 5.36 -16.62
C ASN A 263 -7.62 6.57 -15.70
N LEU A 264 -6.57 7.35 -15.43
CA LEU A 264 -6.66 8.53 -14.56
C LEU A 264 -6.87 9.84 -15.31
N MET A 265 -6.30 9.95 -16.51
CA MET A 265 -6.40 11.11 -17.39
C MET A 265 -5.91 10.75 -18.79
N ASP A 266 -6.14 11.64 -19.74
CA ASP A 266 -5.48 11.60 -21.04
C ASP A 266 -4.06 12.16 -20.92
N TYR A 267 -3.08 11.38 -21.35
CA TYR A 267 -1.67 11.75 -21.32
C TYR A 267 -1.19 12.17 -22.71
N ASP A 268 -0.39 13.23 -22.76
CA ASP A 268 0.40 13.56 -23.94
C ASP A 268 1.62 12.63 -23.99
N THR A 269 1.58 11.63 -24.87
CA THR A 269 2.65 10.62 -24.99
C THR A 269 3.94 11.19 -25.54
N GLU A 270 3.94 12.38 -26.13
CA GLU A 270 5.17 13.04 -26.60
C GLU A 270 5.85 13.85 -25.49
N GLU A 271 5.16 14.12 -24.37
CA GLU A 271 5.62 15.05 -23.32
C GLU A 271 5.51 14.47 -21.90
N LEU A 272 5.76 13.17 -21.73
CA LEU A 272 5.63 12.50 -20.42
C LEU A 272 6.59 13.05 -19.35
N GLY A 273 7.70 13.67 -19.75
CA GLY A 273 8.66 14.34 -18.87
C GLY A 273 8.10 15.58 -18.16
N SER A 274 7.04 16.17 -18.70
CA SER A 274 6.37 17.34 -18.11
C SER A 274 5.25 16.98 -17.12
N VAL A 275 4.82 15.71 -17.09
CA VAL A 275 3.71 15.26 -16.24
C VAL A 275 4.05 15.42 -14.76
N ASP A 276 3.18 16.11 -14.03
CA ASP A 276 3.29 16.28 -12.58
C ASP A 276 2.81 15.00 -11.86
N LEU A 277 3.77 14.20 -11.40
CA LEU A 277 3.51 12.94 -10.71
C LEU A 277 2.72 13.12 -9.40
N GLN A 278 2.76 14.29 -8.78
CA GLN A 278 2.02 14.53 -7.54
C GLN A 278 0.51 14.62 -7.79
N LYS A 279 0.07 15.10 -8.97
CA LYS A 279 -1.36 15.11 -9.36
C LYS A 279 -1.94 13.71 -9.57
N LEU A 280 -1.07 12.74 -9.87
CA LEU A 280 -1.44 11.32 -10.03
C LEU A 280 -1.42 10.56 -8.71
N SER A 281 -0.92 11.17 -7.64
CA SER A 281 -0.84 10.54 -6.33
C SER A 281 -2.06 10.83 -5.46
N ASP A 282 -2.34 9.95 -4.51
CA ASP A 282 -3.48 10.08 -3.60
C ASP A 282 -3.20 9.33 -2.29
N VAL A 283 -3.80 9.79 -1.19
CA VAL A 283 -3.66 9.19 0.14
C VAL A 283 -5.01 9.19 0.83
N THR A 284 -5.50 7.98 1.12
CA THR A 284 -6.77 7.77 1.81
C THR A 284 -6.52 7.10 3.15
N PHE A 285 -6.88 7.78 4.22
CA PHE A 285 -6.90 7.23 5.57
C PHE A 285 -8.17 6.42 5.81
N THR A 286 -8.13 5.49 6.76
CA THR A 286 -9.34 4.77 7.19
C THR A 286 -10.38 5.76 7.73
N THR A 287 -11.55 5.81 7.10
CA THR A 287 -12.68 6.60 7.61
C THR A 287 -13.28 5.92 8.83
N MET A 288 -13.32 6.62 9.96
CA MET A 288 -14.10 6.21 11.12
C MET A 288 -15.53 6.73 10.96
N ILE A 289 -16.51 5.84 10.73
CA ILE A 289 -17.93 6.24 10.77
C ILE A 289 -18.31 6.32 12.25
N LEU A 290 -18.49 7.53 12.77
CA LEU A 290 -18.77 7.75 14.19
C LEU A 290 -20.25 7.81 14.56
N ASP A 291 -21.17 7.81 13.58
CA ASP A 291 -22.60 7.81 13.86
C ASP A 291 -23.33 6.72 13.06
N ALA A 292 -23.63 5.61 13.73
CA ALA A 292 -24.80 4.83 13.38
C ALA A 292 -25.99 5.54 14.05
N GLN A 293 -26.59 6.51 13.34
CA GLN A 293 -27.91 6.99 13.72
C GLN A 293 -28.87 5.81 13.67
N LYS A 294 -29.36 5.40 14.84
CA LYS A 294 -30.49 4.49 14.99
C LYS A 294 -31.78 5.16 14.56
#